data_AF-A0A8X7T1Y7-F1
#
_entry.id   AF-A0A8X7T1Y7-F1
#
_cell.length_a   1.000
_cell.length_b   1.000
_cell.length_c   1.000
_cell.angle_alpha   90.00
_cell.angle_beta   90.00
_cell.angle_gamma   90.00
#
_symmetry.space_group_name_H-M   'P 1'
#
loop_
_entity.id
_entity.type
_entity.pdbx_description
1 polymer ?
#
loop_
_entity_poly.entity_id
_entity_poly.type
_entity_poly.pdbx_seq_one_letter_code
_entity_poly.pdbx_strand_id
1 'polypeptide(L)'
;MLLPEFADAVIAAVANHSADHLAALFAVQSPIARALIGKIPDRSPRYIVVGLRSCSGFLVAPWEDICLRHVECMHHLSTIPPRAAHPSIQQLAVEAEALSNATKAHAEVISLFLRYFTALQSGRWALPYLRILIIDHRRLSQDADRASAAAAAAALSFSGRAPASSGSAGTAAVSQAAIAAANSSHKPNAHTEEFARQLNKAFAACVADRASPLEHSRKWATYEVVGHIFRV
;
A
#
# COMPACT_ATOMS: atom_id res chain seq x y z
N MET A 1 -10.60 9.00 15.08
CA MET A 1 -9.18 9.13 15.38
C MET A 1 -8.64 10.30 14.58
N LEU A 2 -8.05 11.30 15.23
CA LEU A 2 -7.31 12.40 14.58
C LEU A 2 -5.83 12.00 14.38
N LEU A 3 -5.07 12.77 13.59
CA LEU A 3 -3.64 12.51 13.37
C LEU A 3 -2.81 12.47 14.67
N PRO A 4 -3.00 13.38 15.65
CA PRO A 4 -2.28 13.31 16.92
C PRO A 4 -2.62 12.06 17.73
N GLU A 5 -3.92 11.71 17.82
CA GLU A 5 -4.40 10.51 18.52
C GLU A 5 -3.84 9.22 17.90
N PHE A 6 -3.73 9.19 16.56
CA PHE A 6 -3.11 8.08 15.84
C PHE A 6 -1.63 7.96 16.20
N ALA A 7 -0.90 9.08 16.16
CA ALA A 7 0.51 9.11 16.52
C ALA A 7 0.75 8.69 17.98
N ASP A 8 -0.08 9.15 18.92
CA ASP A 8 -0.03 8.73 20.33
C ASP A 8 -0.29 7.22 20.49
N ALA A 9 -1.24 6.66 19.74
CA ALA A 9 -1.52 5.23 19.75
C ALA A 9 -0.33 4.41 19.19
N VAL A 10 0.34 4.91 18.15
CA VAL A 10 1.57 4.28 17.63
C VAL A 10 2.69 4.34 18.67
N ILE A 11 2.92 5.49 19.31
CA ILE A 11 3.93 5.65 20.37
C ILE A 11 3.66 4.65 21.50
N ALA A 12 2.42 4.55 21.97
CA ALA A 12 2.04 3.62 23.03
C ALA A 12 2.23 2.15 22.61
N ALA A 13 1.88 1.80 21.38
CA ALA A 13 2.03 0.44 20.88
C ALA A 13 3.51 0.02 20.76
N VAL A 14 4.37 0.94 20.30
CA VAL A 14 5.82 0.70 20.22
C VAL A 14 6.45 0.59 21.61
N ALA A 15 6.11 1.49 22.53
CA ALA A 15 6.63 1.47 23.90
C ALA A 15 6.25 0.20 24.66
N ASN A 16 5.05 -0.33 24.43
CA ASN A 16 4.55 -1.56 25.06
C ASN A 16 4.89 -2.84 24.27
N HIS A 17 5.63 -2.75 23.17
CA HIS A 17 5.94 -3.88 22.30
C HIS A 17 4.67 -4.63 21.83
N SER A 18 3.59 -3.89 21.61
CA SER A 18 2.28 -4.43 21.23
C SER A 18 2.12 -4.46 19.71
N ALA A 19 2.51 -5.57 19.10
CA ALA A 19 2.44 -5.73 17.64
C ALA A 19 1.02 -5.86 17.11
N ASP A 20 0.11 -6.44 17.88
CA ASP A 20 -1.30 -6.57 17.48
C ASP A 20 -1.98 -5.20 17.42
N HIS A 21 -1.64 -4.30 18.35
CA HIS A 21 -2.16 -2.94 18.33
C HIS A 21 -1.62 -2.17 17.10
N LEU A 22 -0.32 -2.29 16.81
CA LEU A 22 0.24 -1.74 15.56
C LEU A 22 -0.44 -2.34 14.33
N ALA A 23 -0.67 -3.65 14.32
CA ALA A 23 -1.33 -4.30 13.20
C ALA A 23 -2.75 -3.77 12.98
N ALA A 24 -3.50 -3.52 14.05
CA ALA A 24 -4.82 -2.92 13.98
C ALA A 24 -4.80 -1.47 13.47
N LEU A 25 -3.82 -0.67 13.91
CA LEU A 25 -3.65 0.73 13.51
C LEU A 25 -3.31 0.88 12.02
N PHE A 26 -2.45 0.01 11.50
CA PHE A 26 -1.90 0.09 10.14
C PHE A 26 -2.60 -0.81 9.13
N ALA A 27 -3.59 -1.60 9.54
CA ALA A 27 -4.40 -2.37 8.61
C ALA A 27 -5.15 -1.44 7.66
N VAL A 28 -4.85 -1.50 6.37
CA VAL A 28 -5.32 -0.56 5.34
C VAL A 28 -6.84 -0.54 5.21
N GLN A 29 -7.49 -1.69 5.40
CA GLN A 29 -8.95 -1.82 5.30
C GLN A 29 -9.68 -1.62 6.64
N SER A 30 -8.95 -1.31 7.71
CA SER A 30 -9.53 -1.18 9.05
C SER A 30 -10.53 -0.02 9.13
N PRO A 31 -11.52 -0.09 10.04
CA PRO A 31 -12.37 1.05 10.35
C PRO A 31 -11.57 2.22 10.92
N ILE A 32 -10.44 1.93 11.58
CA ILE A 32 -9.51 2.92 12.14
C ILE A 32 -8.89 3.76 11.02
N ALA A 33 -8.31 3.09 10.00
CA ALA A 33 -7.76 3.70 8.80
C ALA A 33 -8.78 4.61 8.08
N ARG A 34 -10.00 4.09 7.88
CA ARG A 34 -11.11 4.84 7.26
C ARG A 34 -11.55 6.05 8.09
N ALA A 35 -11.64 5.90 9.40
CA ALA A 35 -12.00 7.00 10.29
C ALA A 35 -10.92 8.08 10.37
N LEU A 36 -9.65 7.70 10.23
CA LEU A 36 -8.52 8.63 10.18
C LEU A 36 -8.57 9.46 8.90
N ILE A 37 -8.63 8.83 7.73
CA ILE A 37 -8.62 9.56 6.45
C ILE A 37 -9.84 10.48 6.29
N GLY A 38 -11.00 10.09 6.82
CA GLY A 38 -12.21 10.90 6.79
C GLY A 38 -12.13 12.19 7.60
N LYS A 39 -11.17 12.31 8.52
CA LYS A 39 -10.97 13.50 9.37
C LYS A 39 -9.79 14.37 8.95
N ILE A 40 -9.05 14.00 7.89
CA ILE A 40 -7.90 14.77 7.41
C ILE A 40 -8.36 15.80 6.36
N PRO A 41 -8.32 17.11 6.66
CA PRO A 41 -8.83 18.13 5.75
C PRO A 41 -7.84 18.45 4.61
N ASP A 42 -6.55 18.60 4.92
CA ASP A 42 -5.48 18.80 3.94
C ASP A 42 -4.62 17.54 3.86
N ARG A 43 -4.37 17.14 2.63
CA ARG A 43 -3.73 15.88 2.26
C ARG A 43 -2.28 16.08 1.84
N SER A 44 -1.77 17.31 1.97
CA SER A 44 -0.37 17.63 1.75
C SER A 44 0.52 16.88 2.76
N PRO A 45 1.69 16.36 2.34
CA PRO A 45 2.62 15.70 3.26
C PRO A 45 3.01 16.60 4.44
N ARG A 46 3.11 17.91 4.21
CA ARG A 46 3.40 18.91 5.25
C ARG A 46 2.31 18.94 6.33
N TYR A 47 1.03 18.99 5.93
CA TYR A 47 -0.06 18.99 6.89
C TYR A 47 -0.10 17.69 7.70
N ILE A 48 0.09 16.56 7.04
CA ILE A 48 0.11 15.24 7.70
C ILE A 48 1.24 15.20 8.74
N VAL A 49 2.46 15.58 8.37
CA VAL A 49 3.61 15.61 9.29
C VAL A 49 3.38 16.54 10.47
N VAL A 50 2.86 17.76 10.23
CA VAL A 50 2.54 18.71 11.31
C VAL A 50 1.48 18.11 12.26
N GLY A 51 0.45 17.46 11.72
CA GLY A 51 -0.57 16.78 12.50
C GLY A 51 -0.03 15.61 13.31
N LEU A 52 0.85 14.78 12.72
CA LEU A 52 1.49 13.66 13.41
C LEU A 52 2.41 14.13 14.54
N ARG A 53 3.15 15.24 14.34
CA ARG A 53 4.03 15.84 15.35
C ARG A 53 3.30 16.58 16.46
N SER A 54 1.99 16.79 16.33
CA SER A 54 1.16 17.41 17.37
C SER A 54 0.71 16.40 18.45
N CYS A 55 1.26 15.19 18.44
CA CYS A 55 1.05 14.17 19.47
C CYS A 55 1.62 14.58 20.84
N SER A 56 1.19 13.91 21.90
CA SER A 56 1.67 14.16 23.27
C SER A 56 3.14 13.76 23.48
N GLY A 57 3.61 12.76 22.74
CA GLY A 57 4.98 12.27 22.77
C GLY A 57 5.79 12.63 21.52
N PHE A 58 6.72 11.75 21.14
CA PHE A 58 7.53 11.90 19.95
C PHE A 58 7.59 10.59 19.15
N LEU A 59 7.31 10.67 17.85
CA LEU A 59 7.47 9.55 16.93
C LEU A 59 8.95 9.36 16.60
N VAL A 60 9.60 8.45 17.33
CA VAL A 60 11.00 8.07 17.08
C VAL A 60 11.14 7.48 15.68
N ALA A 61 12.25 7.77 14.99
CA ALA A 61 12.53 7.18 13.69
C ALA A 61 12.49 5.63 13.76
N PRO A 62 11.89 4.94 12.76
CA PRO A 62 11.33 5.47 11.51
C PRO A 62 9.80 5.68 11.54
N TRP A 63 9.17 5.77 12.73
CA TRP A 63 7.72 5.72 12.84
C TRP A 63 7.01 6.93 12.24
N GLU A 64 7.62 8.11 12.24
CA GLU A 64 7.05 9.28 11.54
C GLU A 64 6.90 9.02 10.04
N ASP A 65 7.95 8.53 9.38
CA ASP A 65 7.95 8.23 7.95
C ASP A 65 6.97 7.09 7.62
N ILE A 66 6.92 6.05 8.47
CA ILE A 66 5.97 4.95 8.31
C ILE A 66 4.52 5.46 8.41
N CYS A 67 4.21 6.28 9.41
CA CYS A 67 2.89 6.90 9.57
C CYS A 67 2.54 7.76 8.35
N LEU A 68 3.47 8.60 7.87
CA LEU A 68 3.26 9.44 6.70
C LEU A 68 2.93 8.60 5.45
N ARG A 69 3.76 7.61 5.11
CA ARG A 69 3.56 6.74 3.94
C ARG A 69 2.26 5.92 4.06
N HIS A 70 1.88 5.50 5.27
CA HIS A 70 0.62 4.81 5.51
C HIS A 70 -0.59 5.71 5.26
N VAL A 71 -0.56 6.96 5.75
CA VAL A 71 -1.62 7.95 5.49
C VAL A 71 -1.71 8.31 4.00
N GLU A 72 -0.59 8.45 3.31
CA GLU A 72 -0.57 8.65 1.85
C GLU A 72 -1.17 7.46 1.09
N CYS A 73 -0.86 6.22 1.50
CA CYS A 73 -1.50 5.02 0.94
C CYS A 73 -3.03 5.08 1.10
N MET A 74 -3.52 5.36 2.31
CA MET A 74 -4.96 5.48 2.57
C MET A 74 -5.59 6.63 1.78
N HIS A 75 -4.86 7.73 1.60
CA HIS A 75 -5.32 8.85 0.80
C HIS A 75 -5.56 8.42 -0.64
N HIS A 76 -4.58 7.79 -1.30
CA HIS A 76 -4.75 7.31 -2.67
C HIS A 76 -5.96 6.39 -2.80
N LEU A 77 -6.18 5.49 -1.84
CA LEU A 77 -7.36 4.63 -1.83
C LEU A 77 -8.67 5.42 -1.68
N SER A 78 -8.69 6.46 -0.84
CA SER A 78 -9.87 7.32 -0.66
C SER A 78 -10.26 8.10 -1.93
N THR A 79 -9.34 8.26 -2.89
CA THR A 79 -9.63 8.94 -4.17
C THR A 79 -10.30 8.04 -5.20
N ILE A 80 -10.36 6.74 -4.95
CA ILE A 80 -10.99 5.78 -5.86
C ILE A 80 -12.51 6.01 -5.83
N PRO A 81 -13.13 6.33 -6.98
CA PRO A 81 -14.57 6.53 -7.03
C PRO A 81 -15.32 5.21 -6.77
N PRO A 82 -16.57 5.26 -6.27
CA PRO A 82 -17.41 4.08 -6.15
C PRO A 82 -17.55 3.38 -7.51
N ARG A 83 -17.42 2.04 -7.52
CA ARG A 83 -17.46 1.27 -8.75
C ARG A 83 -18.85 1.35 -9.40
N ALA A 84 -18.91 1.95 -10.58
CA ALA A 84 -20.12 1.99 -11.39
C ALA A 84 -20.38 0.64 -12.08
N ALA A 85 -21.64 0.36 -12.45
CA ALA A 85 -22.00 -0.84 -13.21
C ALA A 85 -21.31 -0.90 -14.58
N HIS A 86 -21.13 0.27 -15.22
CA HIS A 86 -20.41 0.44 -16.48
C HIS A 86 -19.37 1.55 -16.32
N PRO A 87 -18.15 1.24 -15.86
CA PRO A 87 -17.13 2.24 -15.64
C PRO A 87 -16.62 2.79 -16.99
N SER A 88 -16.45 4.11 -17.06
CA SER A 88 -15.82 4.74 -18.23
C SER A 88 -14.32 4.43 -18.27
N ILE A 89 -13.69 4.56 -19.45
CA ILE A 89 -12.23 4.39 -19.60
C ILE A 89 -11.49 5.34 -18.65
N GLN A 90 -11.98 6.57 -18.49
CA GLN A 90 -11.40 7.56 -17.59
C GLN A 90 -11.49 7.10 -16.12
N GLN A 91 -12.62 6.54 -15.69
CA GLN A 91 -12.77 6.03 -14.32
C GLN A 91 -11.82 4.86 -14.05
N LEU A 92 -11.67 3.95 -15.01
CA LEU A 92 -10.72 2.82 -14.90
C LEU A 92 -9.27 3.30 -14.82
N ALA A 93 -8.91 4.32 -15.61
CA ALA A 93 -7.57 4.92 -15.56
C ALA A 93 -7.27 5.59 -14.21
N VAL A 94 -8.24 6.34 -13.66
CA VAL A 94 -8.12 6.96 -12.33
C VAL A 94 -8.01 5.90 -11.24
N GLU A 95 -8.82 4.84 -11.29
CA GLU A 95 -8.74 3.71 -10.35
C GLU A 95 -7.36 3.03 -10.41
N ALA A 96 -6.85 2.74 -11.61
CA ALA A 96 -5.54 2.12 -11.81
C ALA A 96 -4.40 2.99 -11.29
N GLU A 97 -4.41 4.30 -11.57
CA GLU A 97 -3.41 5.24 -11.08
C GLU A 97 -3.43 5.36 -9.55
N ALA A 98 -4.62 5.50 -8.97
CA ALA A 98 -4.79 5.58 -7.51
C ALA A 98 -4.30 4.30 -6.81
N LEU A 99 -4.64 3.12 -7.32
CA LEU A 99 -4.16 1.84 -6.77
C LEU A 99 -2.64 1.67 -6.95
N SER A 100 -2.09 2.10 -8.08
CA SER A 100 -0.64 2.07 -8.32
C SER A 100 0.10 2.94 -7.32
N ASN A 101 -0.38 4.16 -7.08
CA ASN A 101 0.21 5.09 -6.12
C ASN A 101 0.05 4.60 -4.67
N ALA A 102 -1.12 4.07 -4.30
CA ALA A 102 -1.34 3.44 -3.00
C ALA A 102 -0.36 2.28 -2.76
N THR A 103 -0.19 1.41 -3.76
CA THR A 103 0.72 0.25 -3.67
C THR A 103 2.18 0.69 -3.48
N LYS A 104 2.63 1.74 -4.19
CA LYS A 104 3.98 2.31 -4.03
C LYS A 104 4.18 2.89 -2.63
N ALA A 105 3.23 3.69 -2.14
CA ALA A 105 3.30 4.24 -0.79
C ALA A 105 3.36 3.12 0.28
N HIS A 106 2.57 2.06 0.11
CA HIS A 106 2.59 0.91 1.02
C HIS A 106 3.90 0.09 0.92
N ALA A 107 4.52 0.00 -0.27
CA ALA A 107 5.82 -0.63 -0.44
C ALA A 107 6.93 0.11 0.34
N GLU A 108 6.84 1.45 0.42
CA GLU A 108 7.74 2.26 1.24
C GLU A 108 7.52 2.00 2.75
N VAL A 109 6.27 1.84 3.21
CA VAL A 109 5.98 1.41 4.60
C VAL A 109 6.72 0.12 4.93
N ILE A 110 6.61 -0.89 4.06
CA ILE A 110 7.30 -2.18 4.24
C ILE A 110 8.81 -1.99 4.23
N SER A 111 9.35 -1.20 3.31
CA SER A 111 10.80 -1.00 3.19
C SER A 111 11.40 -0.31 4.42
N LEU A 112 10.72 0.73 4.94
CA LEU A 112 11.08 1.41 6.19
C LEU A 112 10.99 0.46 7.39
N PHE A 113 9.88 -0.28 7.48
CA PHE A 113 9.66 -1.21 8.57
C PHE A 113 10.66 -2.37 8.57
N LEU A 114 10.97 -2.97 7.41
CA LEU A 114 11.94 -4.06 7.32
C LEU A 114 13.33 -3.63 7.80
N ARG A 115 13.76 -2.40 7.48
CA ARG A 115 15.02 -1.84 7.99
C ARG A 115 15.02 -1.79 9.52
N TYR A 116 13.96 -1.24 10.11
CA TYR A 116 13.79 -1.22 11.57
C TYR A 116 13.75 -2.62 12.17
N PHE A 117 12.95 -3.50 11.58
CA PHE A 117 12.75 -4.88 12.02
C PHE A 117 14.06 -5.68 12.05
N THR A 118 14.94 -5.49 11.05
CA THR A 118 16.26 -6.13 11.03
C THR A 118 17.22 -5.60 12.09
N ALA A 119 17.02 -4.37 12.57
CA ALA A 119 17.87 -3.75 13.59
C ALA A 119 17.44 -4.10 15.03
N LEU A 120 16.27 -4.72 15.23
CA LEU A 120 15.78 -5.11 16.55
C LEU A 120 16.65 -6.24 17.15
N GLN A 121 17.27 -5.97 18.31
CA GLN A 121 18.16 -6.90 19.00
C GLN A 121 17.42 -7.93 19.87
N SER A 122 16.31 -7.55 20.50
CA SER A 122 15.56 -8.38 21.45
C SER A 122 14.11 -8.53 21.03
N GLY A 123 13.76 -9.74 20.58
CA GLY A 123 12.40 -10.14 20.26
C GLY A 123 11.86 -9.41 19.03
N ARG A 124 11.58 -10.18 17.98
CA ARG A 124 10.82 -9.67 16.84
C ARG A 124 9.33 -9.62 17.17
N TRP A 125 9.03 -8.94 18.28
CA TRP A 125 7.70 -8.74 18.82
C TRP A 125 6.77 -8.20 17.73
N ALA A 126 7.28 -7.38 16.82
CA ALA A 126 6.58 -6.78 15.67
C ALA A 126 6.24 -7.74 14.51
N LEU A 127 6.35 -9.06 14.68
CA LEU A 127 5.98 -10.06 13.67
C LEU A 127 4.49 -10.01 13.25
N PRO A 128 3.51 -9.92 14.17
CA PRO A 128 2.12 -9.70 13.80
C PRO A 128 1.91 -8.45 12.93
N TYR A 129 2.67 -7.39 13.19
CA TYR A 129 2.64 -6.18 12.37
C TYR A 129 3.21 -6.43 10.97
N LEU A 130 4.35 -7.13 10.84
CA LEU A 130 4.88 -7.53 9.52
C LEU A 130 3.85 -8.33 8.71
N ARG A 131 3.15 -9.25 9.38
CA ARG A 131 2.15 -10.10 8.74
C ARG A 131 1.01 -9.29 8.13
N ILE A 132 0.46 -8.31 8.86
CA ILE A 132 -0.62 -7.49 8.29
C ILE A 132 -0.13 -6.67 7.10
N LEU A 133 1.10 -6.12 7.16
CA LEU A 133 1.68 -5.38 6.05
C LEU A 133 1.81 -6.26 4.80
N ILE A 134 2.23 -7.52 4.95
CA ILE A 134 2.34 -8.46 3.82
C ILE A 134 0.96 -8.78 3.24
N ILE A 135 -0.04 -9.04 4.08
CA ILE A 135 -1.41 -9.35 3.65
C ILE A 135 -2.01 -8.17 2.88
N ASP A 136 -1.90 -6.96 3.41
CA ASP A 136 -2.45 -5.76 2.79
C ASP A 136 -1.71 -5.42 1.50
N HIS A 137 -0.37 -5.50 1.51
CA HIS A 137 0.41 -5.19 0.31
C HIS A 137 0.14 -6.16 -0.84
N ARG A 138 -0.05 -7.46 -0.52
CA ARG A 138 -0.46 -8.44 -1.52
C ARG A 138 -1.77 -8.05 -2.20
N ARG A 139 -2.78 -7.70 -1.40
CA ARG A 139 -4.11 -7.30 -1.92
C ARG A 139 -3.96 -6.07 -2.81
N LEU A 140 -3.26 -5.04 -2.32
CA LEU A 140 -3.00 -3.81 -3.05
C LEU A 140 -2.30 -4.08 -4.39
N SER A 141 -1.25 -4.90 -4.41
CA SER A 141 -0.54 -5.26 -5.64
C SER A 141 -1.44 -5.99 -6.64
N GLN A 142 -2.23 -6.95 -6.17
CA GLN A 142 -3.17 -7.69 -7.03
C GLN A 142 -4.28 -6.78 -7.58
N ASP A 143 -4.82 -5.89 -6.75
CA ASP A 143 -5.86 -4.94 -7.15
C ASP A 143 -5.30 -3.91 -8.14
N ALA A 144 -4.08 -3.39 -7.93
CA ALA A 144 -3.41 -2.47 -8.84
C ALA A 144 -3.11 -3.10 -10.20
N ASP A 145 -2.62 -4.35 -10.22
CA ASP A 145 -2.38 -5.07 -11.48
C ASP A 145 -3.69 -5.37 -12.22
N ARG A 146 -4.76 -5.76 -11.51
CA ARG A 146 -6.10 -5.98 -12.09
C ARG A 146 -6.69 -4.69 -12.67
N ALA A 147 -6.59 -3.58 -11.95
CA ALA A 147 -7.09 -2.29 -12.41
C ALA A 147 -6.31 -1.79 -13.62
N SER A 148 -4.99 -1.93 -13.62
CA SER A 148 -4.13 -1.60 -14.76
C SER A 148 -4.49 -2.44 -15.99
N ALA A 149 -4.69 -3.75 -15.82
CA ALA A 149 -5.11 -4.64 -16.90
C ALA A 149 -6.51 -4.28 -17.43
N ALA A 150 -7.46 -3.94 -16.56
CA ALA A 150 -8.81 -3.53 -16.95
C ALA A 150 -8.79 -2.21 -17.74
N ALA A 151 -8.02 -1.22 -17.30
CA ALA A 151 -7.85 0.04 -18.01
C ALA A 151 -7.20 -0.17 -19.39
N ALA A 152 -6.15 -0.99 -19.47
CA ALA A 152 -5.49 -1.33 -20.74
C ALA A 152 -6.43 -2.07 -21.70
N ALA A 153 -7.19 -3.06 -21.21
CA ALA A 153 -8.17 -3.79 -22.02
C ALA A 153 -9.26 -2.86 -22.57
N ALA A 154 -9.78 -1.95 -21.75
CA ALA A 154 -10.78 -0.96 -22.16
C ALA A 154 -10.21 -0.02 -23.24
N ALA A 155 -8.99 0.46 -23.07
CA ALA A 155 -8.28 1.29 -24.06
C ALA A 155 -8.09 0.58 -25.41
N LEU A 156 -7.66 -0.69 -25.39
CA LEU A 156 -7.48 -1.51 -26.60
C LEU A 156 -8.81 -1.76 -27.32
N SER A 157 -9.89 -2.05 -26.58
CA SER A 157 -11.22 -2.25 -27.15
C SER A 157 -11.79 -1.02 -27.86
N PHE A 158 -11.43 0.18 -27.37
CA PHE A 158 -11.79 1.45 -28.02
C PHE A 158 -10.97 1.69 -29.29
N SER A 159 -9.66 1.41 -29.25
CA SER A 159 -8.76 1.53 -30.40
C SER A 159 -9.20 0.62 -31.58
N GLY A 160 -9.61 -0.62 -31.30
CA GLY A 160 -10.11 -1.56 -32.30
C GLY A 160 -11.47 -1.21 -32.92
N ARG A 161 -12.16 -0.18 -32.40
CA ARG A 161 -13.51 0.22 -32.84
C ARG A 161 -13.56 1.58 -33.52
N ALA A 162 -12.42 2.25 -33.72
CA ALA A 162 -12.37 3.52 -34.42
C ALA A 162 -12.69 3.34 -35.93
N PRO A 163 -13.77 3.96 -36.46
CA PRO A 163 -14.00 3.99 -37.90
C PRO A 163 -12.93 4.85 -38.56
N ALA A 164 -12.45 4.43 -39.74
CA ALA A 164 -11.34 5.02 -40.48
C ALA A 164 -11.58 6.46 -41.02
N SER A 165 -12.56 7.21 -40.53
CA SER A 165 -12.88 8.54 -41.07
C SER A 165 -13.66 9.41 -40.09
N SER A 166 -12.96 10.27 -39.34
CA SER A 166 -13.36 11.67 -39.07
C SER A 166 -12.39 12.29 -38.06
N GLY A 167 -11.56 13.22 -38.52
CA GLY A 167 -10.61 13.97 -37.70
C GLY A 167 -11.32 14.98 -36.78
N SER A 168 -11.73 14.52 -35.60
CA SER A 168 -12.16 15.38 -34.49
C SER A 168 -11.03 15.46 -33.45
N ALA A 169 -10.65 16.68 -33.06
CA ALA A 169 -9.60 16.91 -32.06
C ALA A 169 -9.91 16.28 -30.69
N GLY A 170 -11.20 16.03 -30.38
CA GLY A 170 -11.63 15.31 -29.17
C GLY A 170 -11.28 13.82 -29.19
N THR A 171 -11.33 13.17 -30.36
CA THR A 171 -10.92 11.76 -30.53
C THR A 171 -9.39 11.56 -30.45
N ALA A 172 -8.60 12.59 -30.77
CA ALA A 172 -7.14 12.55 -30.72
C ALA A 172 -6.56 12.62 -29.29
N ALA A 173 -7.18 13.40 -28.39
CA ALA A 173 -6.76 13.44 -26.98
C ALA A 173 -7.14 12.13 -26.23
N VAL A 174 -8.31 11.56 -26.57
CA VAL A 174 -8.78 10.26 -26.03
C VAL A 174 -7.90 9.10 -26.50
N SER A 175 -7.44 9.12 -27.76
CA SER A 175 -6.49 8.12 -28.25
C SER A 175 -5.14 8.25 -27.57
N GLN A 176 -4.65 9.46 -27.28
CA GLN A 176 -3.33 9.65 -26.68
C GLN A 176 -3.24 9.20 -25.21
N ALA A 177 -4.30 9.41 -24.41
CA ALA A 177 -4.38 8.87 -23.04
C ALA A 177 -4.56 7.34 -23.02
N ALA A 178 -5.36 6.80 -23.95
CA ALA A 178 -5.54 5.35 -24.12
C ALA A 178 -4.26 4.65 -24.61
N ILE A 179 -3.52 5.28 -25.54
CA ILE A 179 -2.23 4.82 -26.04
C ILE A 179 -1.14 4.96 -24.96
N ALA A 180 -1.16 6.02 -24.14
CA ALA A 180 -0.26 6.14 -22.99
C ALA A 180 -0.54 5.08 -21.91
N ALA A 181 -1.80 4.75 -21.64
CA ALA A 181 -2.19 3.64 -20.76
C ALA A 181 -1.84 2.26 -21.33
N ALA A 182 -1.96 2.08 -22.66
CA ALA A 182 -1.53 0.87 -23.35
C ALA A 182 0.01 0.75 -23.40
N ASN A 183 0.74 1.85 -23.54
CA ASN A 183 2.21 1.88 -23.55
C ASN A 183 2.80 1.81 -22.13
N SER A 184 2.05 2.21 -21.09
CA SER A 184 2.45 2.02 -19.69
C SER A 184 2.21 0.58 -19.18
N SER A 185 1.52 -0.26 -19.95
CA SER A 185 1.43 -1.73 -19.79
C SER A 185 2.77 -2.44 -20.08
N HIS A 186 3.90 -1.84 -19.71
CA HIS A 186 5.22 -2.30 -20.10
C HIS A 186 5.66 -3.58 -19.36
N LYS A 187 4.87 -4.07 -18.39
CA LYS A 187 5.05 -5.39 -17.79
C LYS A 187 3.75 -5.88 -17.12
N PRO A 188 3.17 -7.02 -17.55
CA PRO A 188 2.05 -7.60 -16.81
C PRO A 188 2.50 -7.95 -15.39
N ASN A 189 1.61 -7.73 -14.41
CA ASN A 189 1.83 -8.05 -13.00
C ASN A 189 3.03 -7.32 -12.33
N ALA A 190 3.34 -6.09 -12.76
CA ALA A 190 4.48 -5.33 -12.24
C ALA A 190 4.44 -5.14 -10.71
N HIS A 191 3.26 -4.87 -10.15
CA HIS A 191 3.11 -4.65 -8.71
C HIS A 191 3.25 -5.95 -7.91
N THR A 192 2.75 -7.05 -8.46
CA THR A 192 2.89 -8.39 -7.87
C THR A 192 4.34 -8.89 -7.94
N GLU A 193 5.06 -8.60 -9.02
CA GLU A 193 6.50 -8.89 -9.09
C GLU A 193 7.31 -8.12 -8.05
N GLU A 194 7.03 -6.82 -7.86
CA GLU A 194 7.70 -6.03 -6.82
C GLU A 194 7.34 -6.55 -5.43
N PHE A 195 6.08 -6.93 -5.20
CA PHE A 195 5.68 -7.59 -3.97
C PHE A 195 6.48 -8.88 -3.71
N ALA A 196 6.72 -9.70 -4.74
CA ALA A 196 7.58 -10.89 -4.61
C ALA A 196 9.01 -10.53 -4.19
N ARG A 197 9.58 -9.43 -4.70
CA ARG A 197 10.90 -8.93 -4.24
C ARG A 197 10.86 -8.51 -2.77
N GLN A 198 9.81 -7.81 -2.34
CA GLN A 198 9.63 -7.41 -0.95
C GLN A 198 9.44 -8.61 -0.02
N LEU A 199 8.68 -9.62 -0.45
CA LEU A 199 8.53 -10.89 0.27
C LEU A 199 9.87 -11.59 0.47
N ASN A 200 10.74 -11.62 -0.54
CA ASN A 200 12.07 -12.21 -0.40
C ASN A 200 12.93 -11.48 0.65
N LYS A 201 12.84 -10.14 0.71
CA LYS A 201 13.50 -9.34 1.76
C LYS A 201 12.92 -9.65 3.13
N ALA A 202 11.59 -9.71 3.25
CA ALA A 202 10.91 -10.05 4.50
C ALA A 202 11.25 -11.48 4.98
N PHE A 203 11.30 -12.44 4.05
CA PHE A 203 11.74 -13.81 4.32
C PHE A 203 13.18 -13.85 4.83
N ALA A 204 14.12 -13.22 4.11
CA ALA A 204 15.52 -13.16 4.50
C ALA A 204 15.68 -12.51 5.89
N ALA A 205 14.95 -11.42 6.14
CA ALA A 205 14.88 -10.81 7.44
C ALA A 205 14.41 -11.85 8.46
N CYS A 206 13.23 -12.47 8.30
CA CYS A 206 12.66 -13.49 9.20
C CYS A 206 13.62 -14.66 9.49
N VAL A 207 14.29 -15.20 8.47
CA VAL A 207 15.23 -16.33 8.62
C VAL A 207 16.47 -15.94 9.42
N ALA A 208 16.95 -14.70 9.26
CA ALA A 208 18.09 -14.18 10.01
C ALA A 208 17.79 -13.96 11.51
N ASP A 209 16.54 -14.12 11.96
CA ASP A 209 16.18 -14.00 13.37
C ASP A 209 16.80 -15.14 14.18
N ARG A 210 17.71 -14.83 15.10
CA ARG A 210 18.30 -15.84 16.00
C ARG A 210 17.85 -15.70 17.45
N ALA A 211 17.13 -14.63 17.78
CA ALA A 211 16.90 -14.18 19.15
C ALA A 211 15.46 -14.40 19.65
N SER A 212 14.52 -14.75 18.77
CA SER A 212 13.11 -14.92 19.18
C SER A 212 12.87 -16.21 19.99
N PRO A 213 12.12 -16.13 21.12
CA PRO A 213 11.67 -17.29 21.88
C PRO A 213 10.89 -18.30 21.00
N LEU A 214 10.92 -19.59 21.37
CA LEU A 214 10.31 -20.68 20.59
C LEU A 214 8.80 -20.50 20.32
N GLU A 215 8.10 -19.75 21.16
CA GLU A 215 6.66 -19.48 21.03
C GLU A 215 6.32 -18.34 20.05
N HIS A 216 7.25 -17.40 19.83
CA HIS A 216 7.14 -16.31 18.85
C HIS A 216 8.04 -16.59 17.61
N SER A 217 8.37 -17.87 17.43
CA SER A 217 9.52 -18.34 16.66
C SER A 217 9.42 -18.10 15.17
N ARG A 218 10.58 -17.78 14.58
CA ARG A 218 11.02 -17.99 13.19
C ARG A 218 10.09 -18.86 12.35
N LYS A 219 9.74 -20.05 12.83
CA LYS A 219 8.92 -21.03 12.12
C LYS A 219 7.57 -20.46 11.67
N TRP A 220 6.83 -19.74 12.52
CA TRP A 220 5.50 -19.26 12.16
C TRP A 220 5.54 -18.17 11.08
N ALA A 221 6.39 -17.16 11.28
CA ALA A 221 6.58 -16.10 10.28
C ALA A 221 7.14 -16.65 8.96
N THR A 222 8.09 -17.59 9.02
CA THR A 222 8.60 -18.28 7.85
C THR A 222 7.50 -19.06 7.14
N TYR A 223 6.66 -19.85 7.83
CA TYR A 223 5.56 -20.59 7.19
C TYR A 223 4.46 -19.67 6.63
N GLU A 224 4.13 -18.56 7.30
CA GLU A 224 3.17 -17.57 6.79
C GLU A 224 3.73 -16.86 5.55
N VAL A 225 4.97 -16.37 5.60
CA VAL A 225 5.64 -15.73 4.45
C VAL A 225 5.75 -16.71 3.29
N VAL A 226 6.17 -17.95 3.55
CA VAL A 226 6.23 -19.03 2.54
C VAL A 226 4.83 -19.35 1.98
N GLY A 227 3.81 -19.40 2.84
CA GLY A 227 2.42 -19.60 2.44
C GLY A 227 1.86 -18.45 1.61
N HIS A 228 2.40 -17.24 1.75
CA HIS A 228 2.10 -16.12 0.85
C HIS A 228 2.90 -16.23 -0.45
N ILE A 229 4.20 -16.53 -0.40
CA ILE A 229 5.09 -16.73 -1.57
C ILE A 229 4.50 -17.77 -2.53
N PHE A 230 4.10 -18.94 -2.04
CA PHE A 230 3.53 -20.00 -2.89
C PHE A 230 2.13 -19.69 -3.44
N ARG A 231 1.51 -18.61 -2.98
CA ARG A 231 0.19 -18.18 -3.42
C ARG A 231 0.25 -16.89 -4.25
N VAL A 232 1.42 -16.26 -4.41
CA VAL A 232 1.63 -15.17 -5.38
C VAL A 232 1.49 -15.73 -6.77
#